data_AF-H9UJZ2-F1
#
_entry.id   AF-H9UJZ2-F1
#
_cell.length_a   1.000
_cell.length_b   1.000
_cell.length_c   1.000
_cell.angle_alpha   90.00
_cell.angle_beta   90.00
_cell.angle_gamma   90.00
#
_symmetry.space_group_name_H-M   'P 1'
#
loop_
_entity.id
_entity.type
_entity.pdbx_description
1 polymer ?
#
loop_
_entity_poly.entity_id
_entity_poly.type
_entity_poly.pdbx_seq_one_letter_code
_entity_poly.pdbx_strand_id
1 'polypeptide(L)'
;MNPITRHETPWLIVSGLVTVLLLSLMQTTFPIPDTELRPDAARIIELHSHLDETQIAQYRWVRWLDMLFPAAYAVFFGLSLRRLVRRSRTVGQPATTGNRWRLLPLLPLAAAGFDYMENILLMRSLALHPDPGWAAAAAGWFTLCKWTLLLLLTAAAALGSGLAAVRRRSRRSG
;
A
#
# COMPACT_ATOMS: atom_id res chain seq x y z
N MET A 1 14.95 7.72 -26.13
CA MET A 1 14.20 7.10 -25.00
C MET A 1 14.51 5.62 -25.01
N ASN A 2 14.84 5.02 -23.86
CA ASN A 2 15.23 3.61 -23.78
C ASN A 2 13.98 2.72 -24.04
N PRO A 3 13.96 1.83 -25.06
CA PRO A 3 12.76 1.12 -25.51
C PRO A 3 12.02 0.37 -24.40
N ILE A 4 12.75 -0.12 -23.39
CA ILE A 4 12.20 -0.81 -22.22
C ILE A 4 11.21 0.05 -21.41
N THR A 5 11.37 1.39 -21.41
CA THR A 5 10.51 2.30 -20.62
C THR A 5 9.13 2.55 -21.23
N ARG A 6 8.91 2.23 -22.52
CA ARG A 6 7.59 2.38 -23.15
C ARG A 6 6.60 1.36 -22.61
N HIS A 7 7.04 0.13 -22.33
CA HIS A 7 6.16 -0.96 -21.92
C HIS A 7 5.67 -0.86 -20.46
N GLU A 8 6.39 -0.15 -19.58
CA GLU A 8 6.02 -0.04 -18.14
C GLU A 8 4.93 1.02 -17.88
N THR A 9 4.75 1.97 -18.79
CA THR A 9 3.85 3.13 -18.56
C THR A 9 2.37 2.75 -18.55
N PRO A 10 1.85 1.90 -19.46
CA PRO A 10 0.47 1.42 -19.40
C PRO A 10 0.15 0.71 -18.07
N TRP A 11 1.05 -0.14 -17.59
CA TRP A 11 0.86 -0.88 -16.33
C TRP A 11 0.82 0.01 -15.10
N LEU A 12 1.62 1.08 -15.07
CA LEU A 12 1.56 2.09 -14.00
C LEU A 12 0.20 2.80 -13.97
N ILE A 13 -0.32 3.18 -15.14
CA ILE A 13 -1.62 3.83 -15.26
C ILE A 13 -2.72 2.87 -14.83
N VAL A 14 -2.73 1.65 -15.38
CA VAL A 14 -3.73 0.62 -15.06
C VAL A 14 -3.72 0.30 -13.57
N SER A 15 -2.56 0.00 -12.98
CA SER A 15 -2.47 -0.30 -11.53
C SER A 15 -2.90 0.88 -10.65
N GLY A 16 -2.55 2.11 -11.02
CA GLY A 16 -3.02 3.31 -10.32
C GLY A 16 -4.54 3.48 -10.41
N LEU A 17 -5.12 3.32 -11.60
CA LEU A 17 -6.58 3.40 -11.80
C LEU A 17 -7.32 2.30 -11.05
N VAL A 18 -6.82 1.06 -11.08
CA VAL A 18 -7.39 -0.06 -10.32
C VAL A 18 -7.35 0.23 -8.83
N THR A 19 -6.24 0.78 -8.32
CA THR A 19 -6.12 1.17 -6.91
C THR A 19 -7.19 2.21 -6.54
N VAL A 20 -7.34 3.28 -7.34
CA VAL A 20 -8.36 4.32 -7.09
C VAL A 20 -9.79 3.77 -7.18
N LEU A 21 -10.05 2.90 -8.16
CA LEU A 21 -11.35 2.26 -8.34
C LEU A 21 -11.71 1.39 -7.14
N LEU A 22 -10.80 0.52 -6.69
CA LEU A 22 -11.01 -0.33 -5.53
C LEU A 22 -11.30 0.50 -4.27
N LEU A 23 -10.55 1.58 -4.03
CA LEU A 23 -10.81 2.49 -2.91
C LEU A 23 -12.23 3.10 -2.96
N SER A 24 -12.71 3.39 -4.17
CA SER A 24 -14.05 3.94 -4.39
C SER A 24 -15.16 2.91 -4.18
N LEU A 25 -14.87 1.62 -4.37
CA LEU A 25 -15.82 0.52 -4.15
C LEU A 25 -15.92 0.11 -2.68
N MET A 26 -14.96 0.51 -1.84
CA MET A 26 -14.88 0.12 -0.42
C MET A 26 -15.61 1.06 0.54
N GLN A 27 -16.58 1.82 0.03
CA GLN A 27 -17.38 2.73 0.87
C GLN A 27 -18.34 1.91 1.74
N THR A 28 -18.28 2.15 3.05
CA THR A 28 -19.22 1.59 4.03
C THR A 28 -19.89 2.73 4.79
N THR A 29 -21.04 2.43 5.39
CA THR A 29 -21.80 3.39 6.23
C THR A 29 -21.40 3.33 7.70
N PHE A 30 -20.47 2.45 8.06
CA PHE A 30 -19.99 2.22 9.41
C PHE A 30 -18.46 2.34 9.48
N PRO A 31 -17.89 2.70 10.64
CA PRO A 31 -16.44 2.80 10.80
C PRO A 31 -15.75 1.44 10.62
N ILE A 32 -14.62 1.46 9.90
CA ILE A 32 -13.80 0.26 9.67
C ILE A 32 -12.43 0.44 10.38
N PRO A 33 -11.94 -0.54 11.17
CA PRO A 33 -10.73 -0.36 11.98
C PRO A 33 -9.47 0.10 11.23
N ASP A 34 -9.28 -0.35 9.99
CA ASP A 34 -8.08 -0.09 9.17
C ASP A 34 -8.01 1.32 8.57
N THR A 35 -9.08 2.11 8.74
CA THR A 35 -9.09 3.54 8.43
C THR A 35 -8.37 4.38 9.49
N GLU A 36 -8.15 3.81 10.68
CA GLU A 36 -7.34 4.39 11.74
C GLU A 36 -5.86 4.00 11.57
N LEU A 37 -4.92 4.87 11.96
CA LEU A 37 -3.48 4.61 11.77
C LEU A 37 -3.00 3.36 12.56
N ARG A 38 -3.58 3.14 13.74
CA ARG A 38 -3.32 1.99 14.61
C ARG A 38 -4.52 1.79 15.55
N PRO A 39 -5.55 1.06 15.13
CA PRO A 39 -6.63 0.69 16.05
C PRO A 39 -6.06 -0.25 17.12
N ASP A 40 -6.35 -0.02 18.39
CA ASP A 40 -6.00 -0.98 19.44
C ASP A 40 -7.06 -2.10 19.55
N ALA A 41 -6.78 -3.10 20.40
CA ALA A 41 -7.68 -4.24 20.55
C ALA A 41 -9.06 -3.82 21.09
N ALA A 42 -9.09 -2.90 22.06
CA ALA A 42 -10.33 -2.42 22.66
C ALA A 42 -11.20 -1.72 21.61
N ARG A 43 -10.58 -0.91 20.75
CA ARG A 43 -11.23 -0.22 19.65
C ARG A 43 -11.81 -1.18 18.62
N ILE A 44 -11.07 -2.22 18.23
CA ILE A 44 -11.58 -3.24 17.29
C ILE A 44 -12.77 -4.00 17.90
N ILE A 45 -12.69 -4.36 19.18
CA ILE A 45 -13.78 -5.03 19.90
C ILE A 45 -15.02 -4.13 19.97
N GLU A 46 -14.83 -2.85 20.33
CA GLU A 46 -15.91 -1.85 20.36
C GLU A 46 -16.57 -1.73 19.00
N LEU A 47 -15.79 -1.57 17.92
CA LEU A 47 -16.32 -1.47 16.56
C LEU A 47 -17.12 -2.72 16.17
N HIS A 48 -16.59 -3.91 16.43
CA HIS A 48 -17.29 -5.17 16.14
C HIS A 48 -18.57 -5.36 16.98
N SER A 49 -18.60 -4.87 18.23
CA SER A 49 -19.76 -4.99 19.11
C SER A 49 -20.98 -4.17 18.66
N HIS A 50 -20.76 -3.16 17.81
CA HIS A 50 -21.80 -2.30 17.26
C HIS A 50 -22.31 -2.77 15.88
N LEU A 51 -21.73 -3.82 15.31
CA LEU A 51 -22.17 -4.32 14.00
C LEU A 51 -23.42 -5.18 14.13
N ASP A 52 -24.44 -4.88 13.33
CA ASP A 52 -25.58 -5.78 13.11
C ASP A 52 -25.26 -6.88 12.09
N GLU A 53 -26.17 -7.84 11.90
CA GLU A 53 -25.98 -8.97 10.97
C GLU A 53 -25.76 -8.53 9.51
N THR A 54 -26.42 -7.46 9.07
CA THR A 54 -26.29 -6.93 7.71
C THR A 54 -24.93 -6.28 7.52
N GLN A 55 -24.49 -5.50 8.51
CA GLN A 55 -23.19 -4.85 8.54
C GLN A 55 -22.06 -5.87 8.66
N ILE A 56 -22.23 -6.97 9.39
CA ILE A 56 -21.27 -8.08 9.44
C ILE A 56 -21.12 -8.71 8.05
N ALA A 57 -22.21 -8.96 7.33
CA ALA A 57 -22.15 -9.50 5.96
C ALA A 57 -21.43 -8.52 5.01
N GLN A 58 -21.74 -7.22 5.08
CA GLN A 58 -21.06 -6.18 4.31
C GLN A 58 -19.57 -6.10 4.68
N TYR A 59 -19.22 -6.14 5.97
CA TYR A 59 -17.85 -6.11 6.46
C TYR A 59 -17.02 -7.25 5.85
N ARG A 60 -17.56 -8.48 5.88
CA ARG A 60 -16.91 -9.66 5.29
C ARG A 60 -16.69 -9.50 3.79
N TRP A 61 -17.68 -8.94 3.09
CA TRP A 61 -17.57 -8.69 1.64
C TRP A 61 -16.50 -7.65 1.32
N VAL A 62 -16.51 -6.53 2.03
CA VAL A 62 -15.52 -5.45 1.87
C VAL A 62 -14.12 -5.98 2.15
N ARG A 63 -13.92 -6.78 3.21
CA ARG A 63 -12.63 -7.41 3.52
C ARG A 63 -12.15 -8.38 2.46
N TRP A 64 -13.07 -9.14 1.85
CA TRP A 64 -12.73 -10.00 0.72
C TRP A 64 -12.28 -9.20 -0.50
N LEU A 65 -12.98 -8.10 -0.81
CA LEU A 65 -12.61 -7.21 -1.90
C LEU A 65 -11.26 -6.51 -1.62
N ASP A 66 -11.00 -6.16 -0.35
CA ASP A 66 -9.76 -5.51 0.07
C ASP A 66 -8.52 -6.38 -0.20
N MET A 67 -8.66 -7.71 -0.29
CA MET A 67 -7.56 -8.61 -0.66
C MET A 67 -6.99 -8.31 -2.06
N LEU A 68 -7.71 -7.61 -2.93
CA LEU A 68 -7.21 -7.19 -4.24
C LEU A 68 -6.35 -5.93 -4.16
N PHE A 69 -6.55 -5.09 -3.15
CA PHE A 69 -5.90 -3.80 -3.01
C PHE A 69 -4.37 -3.91 -2.80
N PRO A 70 -3.86 -4.79 -1.91
CA PRO A 70 -2.43 -5.05 -1.73
C PRO A 70 -1.68 -5.34 -3.02
N ALA A 71 -2.23 -6.20 -3.86
CA ALA A 71 -1.62 -6.56 -5.14
C ALA A 71 -1.55 -5.35 -6.09
N ALA A 72 -2.63 -4.57 -6.18
CA ALA A 72 -2.71 -3.42 -7.06
C ALA A 72 -1.65 -2.35 -6.70
N TYR A 73 -1.60 -1.93 -5.43
CA TYR A 73 -0.61 -0.92 -5.04
C TYR A 73 0.81 -1.47 -5.02
N ALA A 74 1.02 -2.75 -4.72
CA ALA A 74 2.37 -3.34 -4.75
C ALA A 74 2.97 -3.28 -6.15
N VAL A 75 2.17 -3.58 -7.18
CA VAL A 75 2.58 -3.42 -8.58
C VAL A 75 2.84 -1.95 -8.90
N PHE A 76 1.92 -1.05 -8.51
CA PHE A 76 2.06 0.38 -8.77
C PHE A 76 3.35 0.98 -8.18
N PHE A 77 3.57 0.78 -6.87
CA PHE A 77 4.75 1.30 -6.19
C PHE A 77 6.02 0.57 -6.61
N GLY A 78 5.96 -0.74 -6.87
CA GLY A 78 7.09 -1.53 -7.37
C GLY A 78 7.61 -1.01 -8.72
N LEU A 79 6.70 -0.76 -9.67
CA LEU A 79 7.05 -0.17 -10.97
C LEU A 79 7.55 1.27 -10.82
N SER A 80 6.93 2.06 -9.94
CA SER A 80 7.31 3.45 -9.68
C SER A 80 8.74 3.56 -9.13
N LEU A 81 9.06 2.76 -8.11
CA LEU A 81 10.39 2.69 -7.53
C LEU A 81 11.43 2.15 -8.51
N ARG A 82 11.10 1.09 -9.26
CA ARG A 82 11.98 0.56 -10.31
C ARG A 82 12.33 1.63 -11.34
N ARG A 83 11.35 2.44 -11.77
CA ARG A 83 11.55 3.56 -12.69
C ARG A 83 12.43 4.64 -12.07
N LEU A 84 12.27 4.93 -10.78
CA LEU A 84 13.09 5.90 -10.05
C LEU A 84 14.55 5.44 -9.94
N VAL A 85 14.79 4.19 -9.51
CA VAL A 85 16.13 3.59 -9.38
C VAL A 85 16.84 3.52 -10.73
N ARG A 86 16.14 3.20 -11.82
CA ARG A 86 16.74 3.20 -13.17
C ARG A 86 17.21 4.58 -13.60
N ARG A 87 16.44 5.63 -13.27
CA ARG A 87 16.79 7.02 -13.60
C ARG A 87 17.95 7.56 -12.76
N SER A 88 18.05 7.16 -11.49
CA SER A 88 19.16 7.61 -10.64
C SER A 88 20.50 7.03 -11.07
N ARG A 89 20.54 5.76 -11.53
CA ARG A 89 21.75 5.11 -12.06
C ARG A 89 22.31 5.77 -13.33
N THR A 90 21.52 6.55 -14.06
CA THR A 90 22.00 7.28 -15.25
C THR A 90 22.81 8.53 -14.88
N VAL A 91 22.88 8.90 -13.59
CA VAL A 91 23.62 10.07 -13.11
C VAL A 91 24.96 9.60 -12.53
N GLY A 92 25.92 9.30 -13.41
CA GLY A 92 27.37 9.35 -13.14
C GLY A 92 27.98 8.50 -12.02
N GLN A 93 27.21 7.71 -11.26
CA GLN A 93 27.77 6.90 -10.18
C GLN A 93 28.28 5.56 -10.72
N PRO A 94 29.55 5.21 -10.46
CA PRO A 94 30.13 3.95 -10.89
C PRO A 94 29.38 2.77 -10.26
N ALA A 95 29.21 1.70 -11.04
CA ALA A 95 28.44 0.51 -10.68
C ALA A 95 29.02 -0.31 -9.49
N THR A 96 30.09 0.17 -8.86
CA THR A 96 30.92 -0.55 -7.89
C THR A 96 30.56 -0.28 -6.43
N THR A 97 29.84 0.80 -6.10
CA THR A 97 29.34 1.00 -4.72
C THR A 97 28.13 0.11 -4.46
N GLY A 98 28.28 -0.81 -3.50
CA GLY A 98 27.30 -1.84 -3.10
C GLY A 98 25.85 -1.39 -3.25
N ASN A 99 25.08 -2.19 -3.98
CA ASN A 99 23.76 -1.87 -4.50
C ASN A 99 22.69 -1.87 -3.39
N ARG A 100 22.83 -0.98 -2.39
CA ARG A 100 21.91 -0.80 -1.25
C ARG A 100 20.46 -0.56 -1.70
N TRP A 101 20.29 -0.11 -2.95
CA TRP A 101 18.98 0.16 -3.55
C TRP A 101 18.30 -1.07 -4.20
N ARG A 102 18.95 -2.25 -4.21
CA ARG A 102 18.37 -3.48 -4.78
C ARG A 102 17.11 -3.95 -4.08
N LEU A 103 16.99 -3.66 -2.79
CA LEU A 103 15.89 -4.15 -1.96
C LEU A 103 14.70 -3.18 -1.89
N LEU A 104 14.82 -1.92 -2.35
CA LEU A 104 13.68 -0.99 -2.32
C LEU A 104 12.45 -1.50 -3.06
N PRO A 105 12.57 -2.17 -4.23
CA PRO A 105 11.41 -2.76 -4.88
C PRO A 105 10.71 -3.86 -4.07
N LEU A 106 11.29 -4.36 -2.97
CA LEU A 106 10.65 -5.31 -2.07
C LEU A 106 9.76 -4.62 -1.02
N LEU A 107 9.93 -3.32 -0.77
CA LEU A 107 9.12 -2.59 0.21
C LEU A 107 7.61 -2.60 -0.11
N PRO A 108 7.17 -2.43 -1.38
CA PRO A 108 5.75 -2.58 -1.73
C PRO A 108 5.21 -3.99 -1.45
N LEU A 109 6.04 -5.03 -1.61
CA LEU A 109 5.65 -6.40 -1.28
C LEU A 109 5.52 -6.61 0.23
N ALA A 110 6.41 -6.00 1.02
CA ALA A 110 6.29 -6.02 2.48
C ALA A 110 5.02 -5.30 2.97
N ALA A 111 4.71 -4.13 2.39
CA ALA A 111 3.47 -3.41 2.67
C ALA A 111 2.24 -4.27 2.35
N ALA A 112 2.21 -4.89 1.17
CA ALA A 112 1.13 -5.81 0.78
C ALA A 112 1.03 -7.02 1.72
N GLY A 113 2.15 -7.58 2.15
CA GLY A 113 2.18 -8.66 3.13
C GLY A 113 1.55 -8.25 4.46
N PHE A 114 1.86 -7.06 4.97
CA PHE A 114 1.24 -6.55 6.20
C PHE A 114 -0.26 -6.32 6.05
N ASP A 115 -0.70 -5.82 4.90
CA ASP A 115 -2.11 -5.57 4.60
C ASP A 115 -2.92 -6.86 4.49
N TYR A 116 -2.36 -7.90 3.86
CA TYR A 116 -2.95 -9.24 3.87
C TYR A 116 -3.08 -9.81 5.28
N MET A 117 -2.03 -9.70 6.09
CA MET A 117 -2.06 -10.21 7.46
C MET A 117 -3.08 -9.46 8.32
N GLU A 118 -3.14 -8.15 8.20
CA GLU A 118 -4.13 -7.33 8.88
C GLU A 118 -5.56 -7.77 8.52
N ASN A 119 -5.88 -7.84 7.23
CA ASN A 119 -7.22 -8.22 6.77
C ASN A 119 -7.63 -9.61 7.27
N ILE A 120 -6.70 -10.58 7.27
CA ILE A 120 -6.93 -11.93 7.84
C ILE A 120 -7.19 -11.84 9.35
N LEU A 121 -6.41 -11.05 10.08
CA LEU A 121 -6.53 -10.92 11.53
C LEU A 121 -7.81 -10.19 11.95
N LEU A 122 -8.24 -9.19 11.18
CA LEU A 122 -9.52 -8.51 11.40
C LEU A 122 -10.71 -9.44 11.16
N MET A 123 -10.67 -10.24 10.09
CA MET A 123 -11.68 -11.27 9.84
C MET A 123 -11.70 -12.33 10.95
N ARG A 124 -10.53 -12.77 11.43
CA ARG A 124 -10.41 -13.68 12.57
C ARG A 124 -10.95 -13.05 13.86
N SER A 125 -10.63 -11.78 14.11
CA SER A 125 -11.10 -11.03 15.27
C SER A 125 -12.62 -10.90 15.26
N LEU A 126 -13.24 -10.74 14.10
CA LEU A 126 -14.70 -10.72 13.97
C LEU A 126 -15.30 -12.10 14.24
N ALA A 127 -14.67 -13.18 13.74
CA ALA A 127 -15.14 -14.54 13.94
C ALA A 127 -15.06 -15.03 15.41
N LEU A 128 -14.16 -14.45 16.20
CA LEU A 128 -13.94 -14.79 17.61
C LEU A 128 -14.61 -13.79 18.58
N HIS A 129 -15.35 -12.80 18.08
CA HIS A 129 -16.05 -11.83 18.93
C HIS A 129 -17.02 -12.55 19.90
N PRO A 130 -17.11 -12.15 21.18
CA PRO A 130 -16.54 -10.95 21.81
C PRO A 130 -15.09 -11.03 22.30
N ASP A 131 -14.46 -12.21 22.28
CA ASP A 131 -13.09 -12.41 22.75
C ASP A 131 -12.13 -12.77 21.61
N PRO A 132 -11.63 -11.78 20.85
CA PRO A 132 -10.73 -12.03 19.72
C PRO A 132 -9.32 -12.46 20.13
N GLY A 133 -9.02 -12.52 21.43
CA GLY A 133 -7.69 -12.77 21.95
C GLY A 133 -6.65 -11.82 21.35
N TRP A 134 -5.51 -12.37 20.92
CA TRP A 134 -4.41 -11.59 20.37
C TRP A 134 -4.66 -11.05 18.94
N ALA A 135 -5.68 -11.55 18.22
CA ALA A 135 -5.87 -11.23 16.81
C ALA A 135 -6.16 -9.73 16.58
N ALA A 136 -6.98 -9.12 17.45
CA ALA A 136 -7.29 -7.70 17.38
C ALA A 136 -6.04 -6.83 17.61
N ALA A 137 -5.26 -7.12 18.65
CA ALA A 137 -4.03 -6.37 18.94
C ALA A 137 -3.00 -6.50 17.80
N ALA A 138 -2.85 -7.70 17.24
CA ALA A 138 -1.95 -7.93 16.12
C ALA A 138 -2.38 -7.18 14.86
N ALA A 139 -3.68 -7.16 14.54
CA ALA A 139 -4.22 -6.42 13.41
C ALA A 139 -3.79 -4.95 13.45
N GLY A 140 -3.96 -4.27 14.59
CA GLY A 140 -3.53 -2.88 14.75
C GLY A 140 -2.05 -2.63 14.47
N TRP A 141 -1.17 -3.55 14.85
CA TRP A 141 0.26 -3.45 14.52
C TRP A 141 0.52 -3.61 13.02
N PHE A 142 -0.16 -4.55 12.35
CA PHE A 142 -0.07 -4.69 10.91
C PHE A 142 -0.64 -3.46 10.17
N THR A 143 -1.72 -2.85 10.67
CA THR A 143 -2.25 -1.56 10.19
C THR A 143 -1.20 -0.45 10.28
N LEU A 144 -0.52 -0.31 11.42
CA LEU A 144 0.54 0.70 11.57
C LEU A 144 1.70 0.45 10.60
N CYS A 145 2.16 -0.80 10.50
CA CYS A 145 3.27 -1.18 9.63
C CYS A 145 2.94 -0.94 8.15
N LYS A 146 1.73 -1.30 7.68
CA LYS A 146 1.31 -1.06 6.30
C LYS A 146 1.23 0.44 6.00
N TRP A 147 0.61 1.24 6.87
CA TRP A 147 0.49 2.68 6.66
C TRP A 147 1.83 3.38 6.66
N THR A 148 2.73 3.00 7.58
CA THR A 148 4.10 3.55 7.63
C THR A 148 4.83 3.28 6.32
N LEU A 149 4.78 2.05 5.79
CA LEU A 149 5.40 1.73 4.51
C LEU A 149 4.74 2.48 3.34
N LEU A 150 3.41 2.52 3.28
CA LEU A 150 2.68 3.22 2.21
C LEU A 150 2.99 4.71 2.19
N LEU A 151 3.09 5.37 3.34
CA LEU A 151 3.50 6.77 3.46
C LEU A 151 4.92 6.99 2.95
N LEU A 152 5.87 6.13 3.35
CA LEU A 152 7.26 6.19 2.88
C LEU A 152 7.36 5.97 1.37
N LEU A 153 6.61 5.01 0.83
CA LEU A 153 6.56 4.71 -0.61
C LEU A 153 5.98 5.89 -1.40
N THR A 154 4.92 6.50 -0.89
CA THR A 154 4.28 7.67 -1.49
C THR A 154 5.23 8.87 -1.50
N ALA A 155 5.87 9.16 -0.36
CA ALA A 155 6.86 10.22 -0.26
C ALA A 155 8.04 9.99 -1.22
N ALA A 156 8.58 8.78 -1.29
CA ALA A 156 9.67 8.43 -2.20
C ALA A 156 9.27 8.59 -3.69
N ALA A 157 8.07 8.16 -4.06
CA ALA A 157 7.55 8.31 -5.42
C ALA A 157 7.32 9.78 -5.79
N ALA A 158 6.75 10.58 -4.90
CA ALA A 158 6.49 12.00 -5.09
C ALA A 158 7.80 12.81 -5.21
N LEU A 159 8.70 12.68 -4.24
CA LEU A 159 10.01 13.36 -4.24
C LEU A 159 10.84 12.95 -5.44
N GLY A 160 10.90 11.64 -5.74
CA GLY A 160 11.62 11.11 -6.87
C GLY A 160 11.11 11.64 -8.22
N SER A 161 9.79 11.78 -8.36
CA SER A 161 9.16 12.33 -9.56
C SER A 161 9.38 13.84 -9.68
N GLY A 162 9.25 14.60 -8.58
CA GLY A 162 9.49 16.04 -8.53
C GLY A 162 10.93 16.40 -8.90
N LEU A 163 11.91 15.73 -8.28
CA LEU A 163 13.33 15.92 -8.61
C LEU A 163 13.64 15.59 -10.07
N ALA A 164 13.01 14.54 -10.62
CA ALA A 164 13.17 14.19 -12.02
C ALA A 164 12.56 15.24 -12.97
N ALA A 165 11.47 15.89 -12.59
CA ALA A 165 10.84 16.97 -13.36
C ALA A 165 11.70 18.23 -13.37
N VAL A 166 12.20 18.66 -12.20
CA VAL A 166 13.09 19.83 -12.06
C VAL A 166 14.34 19.67 -12.92
N ARG A 167 15.02 18.51 -12.84
CA ARG A 167 16.23 18.22 -13.64
C ARG A 167 15.99 18.27 -15.15
N ARG A 168 14.79 17.89 -15.61
CA ARG A 168 14.44 17.96 -17.04
C ARG A 168 14.25 19.40 -17.52
N ARG A 169 13.73 20.27 -16.67
CA ARG A 169 13.56 21.69 -16.99
C ARG A 169 14.91 22.37 -17.14
N SER A 170 15.83 22.17 -16.19
CA SER A 170 17.17 22.77 -16.24
C SER A 170 17.95 22.39 -17.50
N ARG A 171 17.84 21.14 -18.00
CA ARG A 171 18.51 20.68 -19.22
C ARG A 171 17.92 21.21 -20.53
N ARG A 172 16.75 21.84 -20.51
CA ARG A 172 16.13 22.45 -21.71
C ARG A 172 16.43 23.93 -21.85
N SER A 173 16.93 24.56 -20.79
CA SER A 173 17.18 26.00 -20.70
C SER A 173 18.66 26.37 -20.89
N GLY A 174 19.54 25.40 -21.05
CA GLY A 174 20.94 25.57 -21.43
C GLY A 174 21.28 24.63 -22.57
#